data_AF-A0A354YTM3-F1
#
_entry.id   AF-A0A354YTM3-F1
#
_cell.length_a   1.000
_cell.length_b   1.000
_cell.length_c   1.000
_cell.angle_alpha   90.00
_cell.angle_beta   90.00
_cell.angle_gamma   90.00
#
_symmetry.space_group_name_H-M   'P 1'
#
loop_
_entity.id
_entity.type
_entity.pdbx_description
1 polymer ?
#
loop_
_entity_poly.entity_id
_entity_poly.type
_entity_poly.pdbx_seq_one_letter_code
_entity_poly.pdbx_strand_id
1 'polypeptide(L)'
;KENPYRLAAEVRGIGFLTADRIAQQLGIDPNSLLRAREGIIFVLNQYMNDGHVYCPRALLLEKAEEALQITAEVVEQALEELLRERRLVAETMMGTRADGEAETTAIYLMPFFIAELQSARLLLALQEEKSVVRPIDVEKAVDWVGQKLKI
;
A
#
# COMPACT_ATOMS: atom_id res chain seq x y z
N LYS A 1 -12.86 27.51 8.66
CA LYS A 1 -13.16 26.33 9.52
C LYS A 1 -12.09 25.29 9.22
N GLU A 2 -11.17 25.08 10.16
CA GLU A 2 -10.04 24.16 9.98
C GLU A 2 -10.52 22.70 9.99
N ASN A 3 -9.96 21.89 9.10
CA ASN A 3 -10.18 20.45 9.03
C ASN A 3 -9.34 19.79 10.16
N PRO A 4 -9.94 19.21 11.22
CA PRO A 4 -9.18 18.64 12.33
C PRO A 4 -8.30 17.46 11.91
N TYR A 5 -8.60 16.80 10.79
CA TYR A 5 -7.74 15.75 10.25
C TYR A 5 -6.47 16.31 9.58
N ARG A 6 -6.42 17.59 9.20
CA ARG A 6 -5.14 18.23 8.78
C ARG A 6 -4.15 18.32 9.92
N LEU A 7 -4.60 18.40 11.17
CA LEU A 7 -3.71 18.37 12.32
C LEU A 7 -2.90 17.07 12.36
N ALA A 8 -3.46 15.96 11.87
CA ALA A 8 -2.71 14.70 11.77
C ALA A 8 -1.60 14.74 10.72
N ALA A 9 -1.76 15.54 9.66
CA ALA A 9 -0.72 15.73 8.64
C ALA A 9 0.33 16.77 9.07
N GLU A 10 -0.07 17.80 9.81
CA GLU A 10 0.78 18.97 10.12
C GLU A 10 1.49 18.86 11.48
N VAL A 11 0.94 18.10 12.44
CA VAL A 11 1.51 17.97 13.78
C VAL A 11 2.11 16.59 13.97
N ARG A 12 3.44 16.56 14.10
CA ARG A 12 4.20 15.34 14.36
C ARG A 12 3.74 14.70 15.68
N GLY A 13 3.20 13.49 15.62
CA GLY A 13 2.70 12.73 16.78
C GLY A 13 1.18 12.71 16.94
N ILE A 14 0.43 13.48 16.14
CA ILE A 14 -1.03 13.36 16.07
C ILE A 14 -1.37 12.42 14.92
N GLY A 15 -1.75 11.18 15.23
CA GLY A 15 -2.28 10.24 14.23
C GLY A 15 -3.77 10.44 13.98
N PHE A 16 -4.31 9.70 13.01
CA PHE A 16 -5.74 9.68 12.69
C PHE A 16 -6.61 9.46 13.93
N LEU A 17 -6.29 8.49 14.80
CA LEU A 17 -7.07 8.20 16.02
C LEU A 17 -7.16 9.39 16.98
N THR A 18 -6.09 10.17 17.10
CA THR A 18 -6.09 11.37 17.97
C THR A 18 -6.88 12.49 17.32
N ALA A 19 -6.72 12.70 16.00
CA ALA A 19 -7.50 13.68 15.26
C ALA A 19 -9.00 13.33 15.23
N ASP A 20 -9.36 12.05 15.12
CA ASP A 20 -10.76 11.59 15.12
C ASP A 20 -11.43 11.86 16.46
N ARG A 21 -10.72 11.65 17.57
CA ARG A 21 -11.21 12.00 18.91
C ARG A 21 -11.49 13.50 19.05
N ILE A 22 -10.60 14.34 18.52
CA ILE A 22 -10.78 15.80 18.52
C ILE A 22 -11.96 16.19 17.61
N ALA A 23 -12.06 15.59 16.42
CA ALA A 23 -13.14 15.81 15.47
C ALA A 23 -14.51 15.49 16.08
N GLN A 24 -14.63 14.37 16.80
CA GLN A 24 -15.86 14.00 17.53
C GLN A 24 -16.19 15.01 18.64
N GLN A 25 -15.20 15.47 19.40
CA GLN A 25 -15.40 16.51 20.42
C GLN A 25 -15.85 17.85 19.83
N LEU A 26 -15.45 18.14 18.59
CA LEU A 26 -15.89 19.31 17.83
C LEU A 26 -17.26 19.13 17.17
N GLY A 27 -17.91 17.98 17.34
CA GLY A 27 -19.24 17.67 16.81
C GLY A 27 -19.26 17.36 15.31
N ILE A 28 -18.15 16.88 14.75
CA ILE A 28 -18.15 16.38 13.36
C ILE A 28 -19.00 15.12 13.27
N ASP A 29 -19.84 15.06 12.23
CA ASP A 29 -20.70 13.92 11.99
C ASP A 29 -19.85 12.63 11.78
N PRO A 30 -20.18 11.53 12.46
CA PRO A 30 -19.46 10.26 12.31
C PRO A 30 -19.46 9.72 10.87
N ASN A 31 -20.50 10.02 10.08
CA ASN A 31 -20.65 9.67 8.67
C ASN A 31 -20.14 10.77 7.73
N SER A 32 -19.37 11.74 8.22
CA SER A 32 -18.75 12.75 7.37
C SER A 32 -17.80 12.09 6.37
N LEU A 33 -17.94 12.42 5.08
CA LEU A 33 -17.00 12.00 4.03
C LEU A 33 -15.55 12.37 4.36
N LEU A 34 -15.34 13.49 5.06
CA LEU A 34 -14.03 13.93 5.53
C LEU A 34 -13.36 12.88 6.44
N ARG A 35 -14.13 12.35 7.40
CA ARG A 35 -13.71 11.30 8.33
C ARG A 35 -13.50 9.99 7.60
N ALA A 36 -14.44 9.62 6.73
CA ALA A 36 -14.38 8.37 5.96
C ALA A 36 -13.11 8.31 5.09
N ARG A 37 -12.77 9.39 4.40
CA ARG A 37 -11.58 9.47 3.55
C ARG A 37 -10.27 9.28 4.33
N GLU A 38 -10.09 10.02 5.41
CA GLU A 38 -8.88 9.88 6.23
C GLU A 38 -8.85 8.54 6.97
N GLY A 39 -10.02 7.99 7.29
CA GLY A 39 -10.19 6.67 7.87
C GLY A 39 -9.77 5.54 6.92
N ILE A 40 -10.18 5.59 5.64
CA ILE A 40 -9.75 4.62 4.63
C ILE A 40 -8.24 4.63 4.48
N ILE A 41 -7.62 5.81 4.41
CA ILE A 41 -6.16 5.94 4.34
C ILE A 41 -5.51 5.37 5.60
N PHE A 42 -6.08 5.61 6.78
CA PHE A 42 -5.57 5.06 8.03
C PHE A 42 -5.63 3.53 8.06
N VAL A 43 -6.76 2.93 7.68
CA VAL A 43 -6.92 1.47 7.58
C VAL A 43 -5.95 0.88 6.57
N LEU A 44 -5.81 1.50 5.40
CA LEU A 44 -4.88 1.05 4.39
C LEU A 44 -3.42 1.14 4.89
N ASN A 45 -3.02 2.21 5.56
CA ASN A 45 -1.69 2.34 6.17
C ASN A 45 -1.44 1.26 7.24
N GLN A 46 -2.44 0.91 8.06
CA GLN A 46 -2.30 -0.21 8.99
C GLN A 46 -2.02 -1.51 8.26
N TYR A 47 -2.76 -1.79 7.19
CA TYR A 47 -2.53 -2.96 6.36
C TYR A 47 -1.12 -2.98 5.74
N MET A 48 -0.58 -1.81 5.36
CA MET A 48 0.82 -1.70 4.89
C MET A 48 1.84 -1.94 6.00
N ASN A 49 1.56 -1.52 7.23
CA ASN A 49 2.44 -1.77 8.37
C ASN A 49 2.57 -3.27 8.70
N ASP A 50 1.56 -4.08 8.35
CA ASP A 50 1.60 -5.54 8.44
C ASP A 50 2.43 -6.20 7.31
N GLY A 51 3.00 -5.39 6.41
CA GLY A 51 3.89 -5.83 5.34
C GLY A 51 3.22 -6.03 3.98
N HIS A 52 1.94 -5.69 3.84
CA HIS A 52 1.26 -5.70 2.55
C HIS A 52 1.64 -4.47 1.70
N VAL A 53 1.51 -4.57 0.37
CA VAL A 53 1.77 -3.45 -0.57
C VAL A 53 0.47 -2.88 -1.16
N TYR A 54 -0.57 -3.70 -1.23
CA TYR A 54 -1.94 -3.30 -1.57
C TYR A 54 -2.96 -3.96 -0.66
N CYS A 55 -4.19 -3.47 -0.70
CA CYS A 55 -5.35 -4.16 -0.15
C CYS A 55 -6.40 -4.40 -1.25
N PRO A 56 -6.96 -5.62 -1.40
CA PRO A 56 -8.09 -5.84 -2.30
C PRO A 56 -9.28 -4.92 -1.96
N ARG A 57 -9.96 -4.36 -2.96
CA ARG A 57 -11.05 -3.39 -2.77
C ARG A 57 -12.12 -3.90 -1.79
N ALA A 58 -12.61 -5.13 -1.98
CA ALA A 58 -13.65 -5.70 -1.13
C ALA A 58 -13.21 -5.79 0.35
N LEU A 59 -11.97 -6.23 0.58
CA LEU A 59 -11.40 -6.33 1.92
C LEU A 59 -11.17 -4.93 2.55
N LEU A 60 -10.78 -3.95 1.75
CA LEU A 60 -10.61 -2.58 2.22
C LEU A 60 -11.92 -1.95 2.66
N LEU A 61 -13.01 -2.15 1.89
CA LEU A 61 -14.34 -1.65 2.23
C LEU A 61 -14.83 -2.28 3.55
N GLU A 62 -14.76 -3.61 3.68
CA GLU A 62 -15.13 -4.34 4.89
C GLU A 62 -14.36 -3.81 6.12
N LYS A 63 -13.03 -3.73 6.03
CA LYS A 63 -12.20 -3.23 7.14
C LYS A 63 -12.45 -1.77 7.47
N ALA A 64 -12.75 -0.94 6.48
CA ALA A 64 -13.06 0.47 6.68
C ALA A 64 -14.42 0.65 7.37
N GLU A 65 -15.43 -0.11 6.97
CA GLU A 65 -16.74 -0.14 7.64
C GLU A 65 -16.61 -0.56 9.11
N GLU A 66 -15.87 -1.64 9.39
CA GLU A 66 -15.64 -2.13 10.74
C GLU A 66 -14.88 -1.11 11.61
N ALA A 67 -13.80 -0.54 11.07
CA ALA A 67 -12.94 0.38 11.82
C ALA A 67 -13.59 1.74 12.09
N LEU A 68 -14.40 2.23 11.15
CA LEU A 68 -14.99 3.57 11.21
C LEU A 68 -16.42 3.57 11.74
N GLN A 69 -17.08 2.41 11.73
CA GLN A 69 -18.48 2.20 12.12
C GLN A 69 -19.45 3.10 11.33
N ILE A 70 -19.27 3.16 10.01
CA ILE A 70 -20.08 3.95 9.08
C ILE A 70 -20.68 3.06 7.99
N THR A 71 -21.64 3.57 7.23
CA THR A 71 -22.32 2.79 6.18
C THR A 71 -21.41 2.55 4.97
N ALA A 72 -21.59 1.39 4.32
CA ALA A 72 -20.91 1.01 3.09
C ALA A 72 -20.97 2.10 2.02
N GLU A 73 -22.12 2.74 1.86
CA GLU A 73 -22.34 3.81 0.88
C GLU A 73 -21.38 4.99 1.08
N VAL A 74 -21.13 5.40 2.33
CA VAL A 74 -20.23 6.50 2.65
C VAL A 74 -18.77 6.09 2.44
N VAL A 75 -18.41 4.84 2.76
CA VAL A 75 -17.07 4.30 2.52
C VAL A 75 -16.79 4.23 1.01
N GLU A 76 -17.72 3.70 0.23
CA GLU A 76 -17.59 3.62 -1.22
C GLU A 76 -17.46 5.02 -1.84
N GLN A 77 -18.32 5.95 -1.45
CA GLN A 77 -18.23 7.32 -1.93
C GLN A 77 -16.88 7.97 -1.58
N ALA A 78 -16.40 7.77 -0.35
CA ALA A 78 -15.10 8.27 0.08
C ALA A 78 -13.94 7.64 -0.69
N LEU A 79 -14.00 6.33 -0.97
CA LEU A 79 -13.00 5.63 -1.78
C LEU A 79 -12.95 6.20 -3.20
N GLU A 80 -14.11 6.40 -3.84
CA GLU A 80 -14.20 6.97 -5.18
C GLU A 80 -13.64 8.41 -5.24
N GLU A 81 -13.88 9.22 -4.21
CA GLU A 81 -13.25 10.55 -4.10
C GLU A 81 -11.73 10.47 -3.98
N LEU A 82 -11.20 9.56 -3.16
CA LEU A 82 -9.76 9.38 -2.99
C LEU A 82 -9.05 8.90 -4.26
N LEU A 83 -9.72 8.03 -5.03
CA LEU A 83 -9.25 7.59 -6.35
C LEU A 83 -9.25 8.75 -7.35
N ARG A 84 -10.32 9.55 -7.38
CA ARG A 84 -10.43 10.74 -8.23
C ARG A 84 -9.34 11.78 -7.91
N GLU A 85 -9.03 11.96 -6.64
CA GLU A 85 -7.95 12.85 -6.17
C GLU A 85 -6.54 12.28 -6.36
N ARG A 86 -6.41 11.03 -6.84
CA ARG A 86 -5.13 10.31 -7.00
C ARG A 86 -4.34 10.15 -5.71
N ARG A 87 -5.01 10.20 -4.55
CA ARG A 87 -4.39 9.81 -3.27
C ARG A 87 -4.25 8.30 -3.17
N LEU A 88 -5.22 7.60 -3.76
CA LEU A 88 -5.21 6.15 -3.95
C LEU A 88 -5.12 5.82 -5.44
N VAL A 89 -4.62 4.62 -5.73
CA VAL A 89 -4.58 4.05 -7.08
C VAL A 89 -5.31 2.71 -7.04
N ALA A 90 -6.21 2.49 -7.99
CA ALA A 90 -6.85 1.20 -8.21
C ALA A 90 -6.22 0.54 -9.43
N GLU A 91 -5.81 -0.71 -9.27
CA GLU A 91 -5.28 -1.53 -10.36
C GLU A 91 -6.03 -2.85 -10.39
N THR A 92 -6.56 -3.19 -11.56
CA THR A 92 -7.19 -4.49 -11.78
C THR A 92 -6.12 -5.48 -12.20
N MET A 93 -5.97 -6.54 -11.42
CA MET A 93 -5.03 -7.61 -11.70
C MET A 93 -5.74 -8.95 -11.80
N MET A 94 -5.23 -9.79 -12.69
CA MET A 94 -5.60 -11.20 -12.72
C MET A 94 -4.66 -11.93 -11.77
N GLY A 95 -5.21 -12.37 -10.64
CA GLY A 95 -4.46 -13.12 -9.64
C GLY A 95 -4.79 -14.60 -9.72
N THR A 96 -3.77 -15.46 -9.67
CA THR A 96 -3.96 -16.89 -9.43
C THR A 96 -4.20 -17.10 -7.94
N ARG A 97 -5.45 -17.37 -7.55
CA ARG A 97 -5.78 -17.83 -6.19
C ARG A 97 -5.70 -19.36 -6.17
N ALA A 98 -5.66 -19.94 -4.97
CA ALA A 98 -5.70 -21.39 -4.79
C ALA A 98 -6.91 -22.06 -5.50
N ASP A 99 -7.98 -21.29 -5.74
CA ASP A 99 -9.26 -21.75 -6.28
C ASP A 99 -9.46 -21.35 -7.76
N GLY A 100 -8.45 -20.78 -8.43
CA GLY A 100 -8.50 -20.38 -9.85
C GLY A 100 -8.05 -18.94 -10.10
N GLU A 101 -8.10 -18.52 -11.37
CA GLU A 101 -7.87 -17.12 -11.75
C GLU A 101 -9.08 -16.27 -11.41
N ALA A 102 -8.88 -15.28 -10.55
CA ALA A 102 -9.91 -14.33 -10.18
C ALA A 102 -9.42 -12.91 -10.48
N GLU A 103 -10.28 -12.13 -11.12
CA GLU A 103 -10.07 -10.70 -11.28
C GLU A 103 -10.22 -10.04 -9.90
N THR A 104 -9.20 -9.29 -9.49
CA THR A 104 -9.23 -8.56 -8.22
C THR A 104 -8.73 -7.14 -8.46
N THR A 105 -9.46 -6.17 -7.91
CA THR A 105 -9.03 -4.78 -7.88
C THR A 105 -8.20 -4.56 -6.62
N ALA A 106 -6.91 -4.31 -6.79
CA ALA A 106 -6.05 -3.83 -5.72
C ALA A 106 -6.17 -2.33 -5.55
N ILE A 107 -6.15 -1.89 -4.29
CA ILE A 107 -6.08 -0.49 -3.91
C ILE A 107 -4.73 -0.24 -3.25
N TYR A 108 -4.00 0.74 -3.79
CA TYR A 108 -2.69 1.17 -3.32
C TYR A 108 -2.74 2.59 -2.77
N LEU A 109 -1.89 2.86 -1.80
CA LEU A 109 -1.43 4.21 -1.52
C LEU A 109 -0.48 4.64 -2.65
N MET A 110 -0.66 5.85 -3.18
CA MET A 110 0.16 6.36 -4.29
C MET A 110 1.69 6.20 -4.06
N PRO A 111 2.26 6.49 -2.87
CA PRO A 111 3.70 6.29 -2.65
C PRO A 111 4.15 4.82 -2.80
N PHE A 112 3.34 3.87 -2.34
CA PHE A 112 3.64 2.44 -2.41
C PHE A 112 3.51 1.91 -3.82
N PHE A 113 2.49 2.33 -4.56
CA PHE A 113 2.34 2.01 -5.98
C PHE A 113 3.56 2.46 -6.80
N ILE A 114 4.04 3.69 -6.57
CA ILE A 114 5.25 4.19 -7.23
C ILE A 114 6.47 3.35 -6.82
N ALA A 115 6.63 3.04 -5.53
CA ALA A 115 7.76 2.26 -5.05
C ALA A 115 7.81 0.86 -5.67
N GLU A 116 6.66 0.18 -5.79
CA GLU A 116 6.55 -1.13 -6.43
C GLU A 116 6.90 -1.06 -7.92
N LEU A 117 6.30 -0.10 -8.65
CA LEU A 117 6.56 0.08 -10.07
C LEU A 117 8.04 0.36 -10.36
N GLN A 118 8.68 1.21 -9.55
CA GLN A 118 10.11 1.50 -9.69
C GLN A 118 10.97 0.29 -9.37
N SER A 119 10.60 -0.49 -8.35
CA SER A 119 11.33 -1.71 -7.98
C SER A 119 11.28 -2.73 -9.12
N ALA A 120 10.10 -2.98 -9.68
CA ALA A 120 9.93 -3.87 -10.83
C ALA A 120 10.73 -3.38 -12.04
N ARG A 121 10.67 -2.08 -12.34
CA ARG A 121 11.43 -1.46 -13.43
C ARG A 121 12.95 -1.64 -13.26
N LEU A 122 13.47 -1.44 -12.06
CA LEU A 122 14.90 -1.61 -11.78
C LEU A 122 15.33 -3.08 -11.93
N LEU A 123 14.51 -4.03 -11.50
CA LEU A 123 14.80 -5.46 -11.68
C LEU A 123 14.84 -5.85 -13.16
N LEU A 124 13.89 -5.36 -13.96
CA LEU A 124 13.90 -5.57 -15.41
C LEU A 124 15.13 -4.93 -16.06
N ALA A 125 15.49 -3.71 -15.66
CA ALA A 125 16.68 -3.05 -16.18
C ALA A 125 17.96 -3.84 -15.85
N LEU A 126 18.09 -4.36 -14.62
CA LEU A 126 19.21 -5.21 -14.21
C LEU A 126 19.28 -6.52 -14.98
N GLN A 127 18.13 -7.08 -15.37
CA GLN A 127 18.07 -8.30 -16.19
C GLN A 127 18.59 -8.07 -17.61
N GLU A 128 18.31 -6.90 -18.20
CA GLU A 128 18.73 -6.54 -19.56
C GLU A 128 20.17 -6.05 -19.64
N GLU A 129 20.71 -5.51 -18.54
CA GLU A 129 22.05 -4.95 -18.53
C GLU A 129 23.12 -6.04 -18.58
N LYS A 130 24.08 -5.91 -19.49
CA LYS A 130 25.24 -6.81 -19.54
C LYS A 130 26.08 -6.57 -18.30
N SER A 131 26.22 -7.62 -17.48
CA SER A 131 27.07 -7.57 -16.29
C SER A 131 28.45 -7.01 -16.63
N VAL A 132 28.84 -5.96 -15.90
CA VAL A 132 30.21 -5.42 -15.90
C VAL A 132 31.18 -6.32 -15.13
N VAL A 133 30.66 -7.30 -14.39
CA VAL A 133 31.47 -8.31 -13.73
C VAL A 133 32.02 -9.24 -14.80
N ARG A 134 33.35 -9.42 -14.81
CA ARG A 134 34.00 -10.38 -15.72
C ARG A 134 33.30 -11.73 -15.56
N PRO A 135 32.91 -12.38 -16.67
CA PRO A 135 32.35 -13.72 -16.58
C PRO A 135 33.35 -14.61 -15.86
N ILE A 136 32.91 -15.18 -14.73
CA ILE A 136 33.69 -16.15 -13.97
C ILE A 136 33.54 -17.48 -14.70
N ASP A 137 34.67 -18.07 -15.05
CA ASP A 137 34.75 -19.47 -15.46
C ASP A 137 34.46 -20.30 -14.21
N VAL A 138 33.22 -20.77 -14.10
CA VAL A 138 32.70 -21.47 -12.91
C VAL A 138 33.51 -22.74 -12.64
N GLU A 139 33.92 -23.46 -13.68
CA GLU A 139 34.73 -24.68 -13.55
C GLU A 139 36.10 -24.35 -12.97
N LYS A 140 36.81 -23.35 -13.51
CA LYS A 140 38.09 -22.91 -12.94
C LYS A 140 37.97 -22.36 -11.53
N ALA A 141 36.88 -21.68 -11.22
CA ALA A 141 36.65 -21.14 -9.89
C ALA A 141 36.43 -22.27 -8.86
N VAL A 142 35.66 -23.29 -9.22
CA VAL A 142 35.43 -24.48 -8.39
C VAL A 142 36.73 -25.26 -8.19
N ASP A 143 37.51 -25.49 -9.25
CA ASP A 143 38.82 -26.16 -9.16
C ASP A 143 39.80 -25.39 -8.28
N TRP A 144 39.86 -24.05 -8.42
CA TRP A 144 40.71 -23.20 -7.60
C TRP A 144 40.31 -23.26 -6.12
N VAL A 145 39.01 -23.24 -5.81
CA VAL A 145 38.51 -23.36 -4.44
C VAL A 145 38.79 -24.76 -3.87
N GLY A 146 38.57 -25.83 -4.64
CA GLY A 146 38.87 -27.20 -4.24
C GLY A 146 40.35 -27.40 -3.89
N GLN A 147 41.25 -26.92 -4.76
CA GLN A 147 42.70 -26.95 -4.49
C GLN A 147 43.08 -26.16 -3.23
N LYS A 148 42.41 -25.03 -2.95
CA LYS A 148 42.70 -24.20 -1.78
C LYS A 148 42.14 -24.78 -0.49
N LEU A 149 41.03 -25.51 -0.56
CA LEU A 149 40.36 -26.15 0.58
C LEU A 149 40.85 -27.59 0.85
N LYS A 150 41.71 -28.16 -0.01
CA LYS A 150 42.23 -29.54 0.08
C LYS A 150 41.10 -30.59 0.16
N ILE A 151 40.09 -30.45 -0.68
CA ILE A 151 39.10 -31.50 -0.95
C ILE A 151 39.33 -31.99 -2.37
#